data_AF-A0A8J3MSZ6-F1
#
_entry.id   AF-A0A8J3MSZ6-F1
#
_cell.length_a   1.000
_cell.length_b   1.000
_cell.length_c   1.000
_cell.angle_alpha   90.00
_cell.angle_beta   90.00
_cell.angle_gamma   90.00
#
_symmetry.space_group_name_H-M   'P 1'
#
loop_
_entity.id
_entity.type
_entity.pdbx_description
1 polymer ?
#
loop_
_entity_poly.entity_id
_entity_poly.type
_entity_poly.pdbx_seq_one_letter_code
_entity_poly.pdbx_strand_id
1 'polypeptide(L)'
;MRIENLSYNNAQSQGPERREWFRTHSAEHLERCESLMQLALRRRPASTASSVVVLGAGNCTEVPLVTLNRGTDELVLADLDLAGMRRACDLQLPNLGQRRRMRLVECDLTGGVSRNLERLIRRQRWDKLAPQGASAIFDAAASCLEECEVPDPPVLDDLGQGQFGVVISSLVMSQLFSYPILDVLDPIIVAAPDFWGEQERHRRYQEAAQAFRLRVINAHLHLLGSLVDQDGLIVLLSDVRGFAFNVYGTDHDASHRRDIPLVPRAFFDLVKEQFTIAEEQHWEWLTDLPEKEHFGRGYEVVGYVLRAK
;
A
#
# COMPACT_ATOMS: atom_id res chain seq x y z
N MET A 1 -8.15 12.40 9.98
CA MET A 1 -7.09 11.91 9.07
C MET A 1 -7.66 10.80 8.20
N ARG A 2 -7.25 10.63 6.93
CA ARG A 2 -7.79 9.55 6.05
C ARG A 2 -7.61 8.16 6.63
N ILE A 3 -6.52 7.96 7.35
CA ILE A 3 -6.16 6.71 8.03
C ILE A 3 -7.25 6.26 9.03
N GLU A 4 -7.97 7.20 9.65
CA GLU A 4 -9.05 6.91 10.63
C GLU A 4 -10.33 6.39 9.94
N ASN A 5 -10.50 6.67 8.64
CA ASN A 5 -11.65 6.25 7.85
C ASN A 5 -11.40 4.97 7.05
N LEU A 6 -10.20 4.36 7.16
CA LEU A 6 -9.83 3.21 6.33
C LEU A 6 -10.76 2.02 6.51
N SER A 7 -11.11 1.66 7.75
CA SER A 7 -12.02 0.53 8.00
C SER A 7 -13.41 0.73 7.37
N TYR A 8 -13.88 1.97 7.29
CA TYR A 8 -15.16 2.30 6.63
C TYR A 8 -15.03 2.22 5.10
N ASN A 9 -13.98 2.82 4.54
CA ASN A 9 -13.74 2.82 3.09
C ASN A 9 -13.44 1.41 2.55
N ASN A 10 -12.65 0.62 3.29
CA ASN A 10 -12.32 -0.75 2.94
C ASN A 10 -13.56 -1.64 2.95
N ALA A 11 -14.51 -1.43 3.86
CA ALA A 11 -15.75 -2.20 3.88
C ALA A 11 -16.59 -2.05 2.60
N GLN A 12 -16.41 -0.95 1.86
CA GLN A 12 -17.13 -0.69 0.61
C GLN A 12 -16.36 -1.14 -0.64
N SER A 13 -15.03 -1.21 -0.55
CA SER A 13 -14.14 -1.37 -1.72
C SER A 13 -13.29 -2.63 -1.68
N GLN A 14 -13.31 -3.39 -0.58
CA GLN A 14 -12.51 -4.59 -0.35
C GLN A 14 -13.36 -5.71 0.27
N GLY A 15 -12.78 -6.91 0.31
CA GLY A 15 -13.34 -8.07 0.97
C GLY A 15 -13.98 -9.09 0.03
N PRO A 16 -14.79 -10.03 0.56
CA PRO A 16 -15.24 -11.20 -0.20
C PRO A 16 -16.10 -10.86 -1.43
N GLU A 17 -16.97 -9.87 -1.33
CA GLU A 17 -17.79 -9.40 -2.46
C GLU A 17 -16.90 -8.84 -3.57
N ARG A 18 -15.92 -8.01 -3.20
CA ARG A 18 -14.94 -7.47 -4.15
C ARG A 18 -14.07 -8.58 -4.76
N ARG A 19 -13.66 -9.57 -3.96
CA ARG A 19 -12.92 -10.74 -4.45
C ARG A 19 -13.72 -11.52 -5.48
N GLU A 20 -15.03 -11.69 -5.27
CA GLU A 20 -15.91 -12.35 -6.25
C GLU A 20 -16.03 -11.53 -7.53
N TRP A 21 -16.14 -10.20 -7.41
CA TRP A 21 -16.11 -9.31 -8.56
C TRP A 21 -14.79 -9.46 -9.36
N PHE A 22 -13.64 -9.53 -8.67
CA PHE A 22 -12.35 -9.78 -9.33
C PHE A 22 -12.27 -11.16 -9.97
N ARG A 23 -12.85 -12.22 -9.41
CA ARG A 23 -12.91 -13.53 -10.09
C ARG A 23 -13.58 -13.44 -11.46
N THR A 24 -14.56 -12.55 -11.61
CA THR A 24 -15.27 -12.37 -12.88
C THR A 24 -14.53 -11.45 -13.84
N HIS A 25 -13.98 -10.33 -13.34
CA HIS A 25 -13.52 -9.23 -14.20
C HIS A 25 -12.01 -8.99 -14.18
N SER A 26 -11.27 -9.63 -13.28
CA SER A 26 -9.82 -9.49 -13.10
C SER A 26 -9.21 -10.75 -12.48
N ALA A 27 -9.59 -11.92 -13.00
CA ALA A 27 -9.14 -13.21 -12.47
C ALA A 27 -7.61 -13.31 -12.49
N GLU A 28 -6.97 -12.83 -13.57
CA GLU A 28 -5.52 -12.80 -13.69
C GLU A 28 -4.88 -12.07 -12.51
N HIS A 29 -5.45 -10.96 -12.03
CA HIS A 29 -4.88 -10.25 -10.88
C HIS A 29 -4.82 -11.15 -9.63
N LEU A 30 -5.90 -11.85 -9.30
CA LEU A 30 -5.94 -12.76 -8.16
C LEU A 30 -4.98 -13.94 -8.35
N GLU A 31 -4.92 -14.50 -9.56
CA GLU A 31 -4.03 -15.60 -9.91
C GLU A 31 -2.55 -15.20 -9.78
N ARG A 32 -2.18 -14.01 -10.26
CA ARG A 32 -0.81 -13.47 -10.16
C ARG A 32 -0.41 -13.26 -8.71
N CYS A 33 -1.25 -12.58 -7.92
CA CYS A 33 -1.05 -12.38 -6.49
C CYS A 33 -0.85 -13.72 -5.76
N GLU A 34 -1.75 -14.69 -5.97
CA GLU A 34 -1.64 -16.00 -5.35
C GLU A 34 -0.41 -16.78 -5.82
N SER A 35 -0.07 -16.71 -7.11
CA SER A 35 1.07 -17.43 -7.67
C SER A 35 2.40 -17.02 -7.04
N LEU A 36 2.62 -15.72 -6.81
CA LEU A 36 3.83 -15.18 -6.19
C LEU A 36 3.91 -15.58 -4.71
N MET A 37 2.80 -15.46 -3.98
CA MET A 37 2.72 -15.86 -2.58
C MET A 37 2.96 -17.37 -2.40
N GLN A 38 2.36 -18.21 -3.25
CA GLN A 38 2.62 -19.64 -3.25
C GLN A 38 4.06 -19.98 -3.67
N LEU A 39 4.63 -19.24 -4.63
CA LEU A 39 6.01 -19.43 -5.06
C LEU A 39 6.97 -19.18 -3.88
N ALA A 40 6.74 -18.12 -3.11
CA ALA A 40 7.51 -17.84 -1.90
C ALA A 40 7.36 -18.95 -0.85
N LEU A 41 6.15 -19.42 -0.57
CA LEU A 41 5.95 -20.55 0.35
C LEU A 41 6.70 -21.81 -0.07
N ARG A 42 6.71 -22.14 -1.37
CA ARG A 42 7.41 -23.34 -1.91
C ARG A 42 8.92 -23.18 -1.94
N ARG A 43 9.42 -21.96 -2.22
CA ARG A 43 10.86 -21.67 -2.32
C ARG A 43 11.49 -21.28 -0.98
N ARG A 44 10.68 -21.06 0.06
CA ARG A 44 11.14 -20.81 1.42
C ARG A 44 12.06 -21.97 1.86
N PRO A 45 13.30 -21.71 2.29
CA PRO A 45 14.17 -22.77 2.80
C PRO A 45 13.60 -23.40 4.07
N ALA A 46 13.75 -24.71 4.22
CA ALA A 46 13.25 -25.44 5.40
C ALA A 46 13.95 -25.05 6.72
N SER A 47 15.09 -24.34 6.64
CA SER A 47 15.81 -23.81 7.79
C SER A 47 15.23 -22.52 8.35
N THR A 48 14.31 -21.87 7.64
CA THR A 48 13.70 -20.60 8.05
C THR A 48 12.39 -20.80 8.81
N ALA A 49 11.94 -19.78 9.52
CA ALA A 49 10.70 -19.81 10.27
C ALA A 49 9.49 -20.24 9.42
N SER A 50 8.69 -21.15 9.97
CA SER A 50 7.47 -21.62 9.31
C SER A 50 6.36 -20.58 9.25
N SER A 51 6.49 -19.46 9.94
CA SER A 51 5.52 -18.35 10.03
C SER A 51 5.53 -17.45 8.79
N VAL A 52 4.40 -16.77 8.57
CA VAL A 52 4.21 -15.80 7.50
C VAL A 52 3.54 -14.56 8.06
N VAL A 53 3.96 -13.37 7.63
CA VAL A 53 3.25 -12.12 7.90
C VAL A 53 2.78 -11.46 6.60
N VAL A 54 1.56 -10.94 6.61
CA VAL A 54 0.99 -10.10 5.55
C VAL A 54 0.78 -8.70 6.08
N LEU A 55 1.56 -7.75 5.55
CA LEU A 55 1.44 -6.31 5.80
C LEU A 55 0.48 -5.70 4.78
N GLY A 56 -0.43 -4.86 5.25
CA GLY A 56 -1.46 -4.26 4.39
C GLY A 56 -2.55 -5.26 4.05
N ALA A 57 -2.93 -6.10 5.01
CA ALA A 57 -3.85 -7.21 4.76
C ALA A 57 -5.29 -6.77 4.46
N GLY A 58 -5.72 -5.59 4.93
CA GLY A 58 -7.07 -5.05 4.78
C GLY A 58 -8.18 -6.08 5.03
N ASN A 59 -9.18 -6.13 4.14
CA ASN A 59 -10.21 -7.19 4.12
C ASN A 59 -9.77 -8.48 3.39
N CYS A 60 -8.47 -8.67 3.12
CA CYS A 60 -7.89 -9.84 2.44
C CYS A 60 -8.53 -10.14 1.08
N THR A 61 -8.71 -9.11 0.25
CA THR A 61 -9.32 -9.25 -1.08
C THR A 61 -8.45 -10.09 -2.00
N GLU A 62 -7.15 -9.78 -2.08
CA GLU A 62 -6.16 -10.45 -2.92
C GLU A 62 -5.48 -11.61 -2.18
N VAL A 63 -5.32 -11.48 -0.86
CA VAL A 63 -4.63 -12.45 0.00
C VAL A 63 -5.35 -13.81 0.01
N PRO A 64 -4.74 -14.90 -0.51
CA PRO A 64 -5.35 -16.22 -0.56
C PRO A 64 -5.24 -16.92 0.81
N LEU A 65 -6.05 -16.49 1.78
CA LEU A 65 -5.94 -16.91 3.19
C LEU A 65 -5.92 -18.43 3.39
N VAL A 66 -6.76 -19.18 2.67
CA VAL A 66 -6.82 -20.64 2.77
C VAL A 66 -5.50 -21.28 2.35
N THR A 67 -4.93 -20.81 1.24
CA THR A 67 -3.66 -21.29 0.69
C THR A 67 -2.51 -20.97 1.63
N LEU A 68 -2.42 -19.73 2.09
CA LEU A 68 -1.37 -19.31 3.03
C LEU A 68 -1.46 -20.10 4.35
N ASN A 69 -2.64 -20.18 4.96
CA ASN A 69 -2.86 -20.87 6.22
C ASN A 69 -2.50 -22.37 6.15
N ARG A 70 -2.67 -23.03 4.98
CA ARG A 70 -2.26 -24.43 4.80
C ARG A 70 -0.75 -24.61 4.69
N GLY A 71 -0.02 -23.63 4.16
CA GLY A 71 1.42 -23.69 3.93
C GLY A 71 2.29 -23.18 5.09
N THR A 72 1.68 -22.81 6.22
CA THR A 72 2.36 -22.14 7.34
C THR A 72 1.92 -22.71 8.68
N ASP A 73 2.78 -22.60 9.70
CA ASP A 73 2.44 -22.93 11.08
C ASP A 73 1.70 -21.79 11.76
N GLU A 74 2.02 -20.54 11.40
CA GLU A 74 1.35 -19.32 11.84
C GLU A 74 1.20 -18.33 10.68
N LEU A 75 0.02 -17.73 10.54
CA LEU A 75 -0.23 -16.65 9.59
C LEU A 75 -0.62 -15.39 10.36
N VAL A 76 0.22 -14.37 10.26
CA VAL A 76 0.00 -13.06 10.88
C VAL A 76 -0.55 -12.10 9.82
N LEU A 77 -1.66 -11.43 10.13
CA LEU A 77 -2.19 -10.33 9.32
C LEU A 77 -1.98 -9.03 10.08
N ALA A 78 -1.40 -8.05 9.41
CA ALA A 78 -1.06 -6.75 9.98
C ALA A 78 -1.62 -5.63 9.11
N ASP A 79 -2.52 -4.83 9.71
CA ASP A 79 -3.19 -3.69 9.07
C ASP A 79 -3.81 -2.80 10.15
N LEU A 80 -4.28 -1.60 9.78
CA LEU A 80 -5.13 -0.79 10.64
C LEU A 80 -6.57 -1.29 10.67
N ASP A 81 -7.01 -1.98 9.61
CA ASP A 81 -8.37 -2.52 9.51
C ASP A 81 -8.53 -3.86 10.24
N LEU A 82 -8.39 -3.85 11.57
CA LEU A 82 -8.56 -5.04 12.41
C LEU A 82 -9.94 -5.69 12.22
N ALA A 83 -10.99 -4.87 12.14
CA ALA A 83 -12.34 -5.34 11.89
C ALA A 83 -12.44 -6.07 10.54
N GLY A 84 -11.79 -5.54 9.52
CA GLY A 84 -11.75 -6.14 8.20
C GLY A 84 -11.01 -7.48 8.15
N MET A 85 -9.81 -7.53 8.73
CA MET A 85 -9.05 -8.78 8.84
C MET A 85 -9.83 -9.87 9.58
N ARG A 86 -10.52 -9.52 10.68
CA ARG A 86 -11.38 -10.45 11.44
C ARG A 86 -12.50 -11.01 10.57
N ARG A 87 -13.26 -10.13 9.89
CA ARG A 87 -14.35 -10.55 8.99
C ARG A 87 -13.84 -11.48 7.88
N ALA A 88 -12.71 -11.17 7.28
CA ALA A 88 -12.11 -11.99 6.24
C ALA A 88 -11.74 -13.39 6.74
N CYS A 89 -11.13 -13.48 7.94
CA CYS A 89 -10.81 -14.76 8.57
C CYS A 89 -12.07 -15.59 8.86
N ASP A 90 -13.11 -14.96 9.40
CA ASP A 90 -14.35 -15.66 9.75
C ASP A 90 -15.04 -16.24 8.51
N LEU A 91 -15.07 -15.50 7.41
CA LEU A 91 -15.71 -15.90 6.16
C LEU A 91 -14.90 -16.91 5.35
N GLN A 92 -13.58 -16.76 5.29
CA GLN A 92 -12.72 -17.59 4.43
C GLN A 92 -12.18 -18.85 5.12
N LEU A 93 -12.07 -18.86 6.45
CA LEU A 93 -11.51 -19.97 7.23
C LEU A 93 -12.57 -20.55 8.18
N PRO A 94 -13.54 -21.35 7.72
CA PRO A 94 -14.64 -21.84 8.58
C PRO A 94 -14.18 -22.80 9.69
N ASN A 95 -12.99 -23.41 9.57
CA ASN A 95 -12.47 -24.37 10.53
C ASN A 95 -11.75 -23.66 11.70
N LEU A 96 -12.17 -23.95 12.94
CA LEU A 96 -11.56 -23.38 14.16
C LEU A 96 -10.05 -23.67 14.29
N GLY A 97 -9.59 -24.85 13.88
CA GLY A 97 -8.17 -25.20 13.89
C GLY A 97 -7.34 -24.35 12.93
N GLN A 98 -7.90 -23.97 11.79
CA GLN A 98 -7.26 -23.03 10.86
C GLN A 98 -7.17 -21.63 11.47
N ARG A 99 -8.25 -21.15 12.11
CA ARG A 99 -8.30 -19.84 12.78
C ARG A 99 -7.33 -19.74 13.96
N ARG A 100 -7.06 -20.82 14.70
CA ARG A 100 -6.10 -20.83 15.82
C ARG A 100 -4.66 -20.56 15.41
N ARG A 101 -4.32 -20.74 14.14
CA ARG A 101 -3.00 -20.41 13.57
C ARG A 101 -2.94 -18.98 13.03
N MET A 102 -4.02 -18.21 13.16
CA MET A 102 -4.07 -16.82 12.73
C MET A 102 -3.74 -15.90 13.90
N ARG A 103 -2.90 -14.91 13.64
CA ARG A 103 -2.67 -13.78 14.55
C ARG A 103 -3.03 -12.50 13.82
N LEU A 104 -3.82 -11.64 14.46
CA LEU A 104 -4.22 -10.35 13.89
C LEU A 104 -3.54 -9.24 14.68
N VAL A 105 -2.82 -8.37 13.99
CA VAL A 105 -2.06 -7.26 14.58
C VAL A 105 -2.60 -5.96 14.01
N GLU A 106 -3.17 -5.12 14.87
CA GLU A 106 -3.60 -3.78 14.49
C GLU A 106 -2.42 -2.82 14.58
N CYS A 107 -1.91 -2.32 13.45
CA CYS A 107 -0.74 -1.45 13.47
C CYS A 107 -0.68 -0.48 12.29
N ASP A 108 -0.12 0.70 12.54
CA ASP A 108 0.31 1.64 11.49
C ASP A 108 1.67 1.20 10.94
N LEU A 109 1.68 0.65 9.72
CA LEU A 109 2.89 0.16 9.05
C LEU A 109 3.95 1.24 8.84
N THR A 110 3.57 2.52 8.90
CA THR A 110 4.52 3.64 8.77
C THR A 110 5.22 4.01 10.08
N GLY A 111 4.81 3.42 11.21
CA GLY A 111 5.36 3.76 12.52
C GLY A 111 4.93 5.14 13.03
N GLY A 112 3.77 5.64 12.59
CA GLY A 112 3.19 6.90 13.08
C GLY A 112 3.40 8.12 12.20
N VAL A 113 3.77 7.95 10.92
CA VAL A 113 3.98 9.08 9.98
C VAL A 113 2.76 9.98 9.90
N SER A 114 1.56 9.41 9.81
CA SER A 114 0.32 10.20 9.77
C SER A 114 0.15 11.06 11.03
N ARG A 115 0.42 10.52 12.22
CA ARG A 115 0.34 11.25 13.49
C ARG A 115 1.40 12.36 13.57
N ASN A 116 2.62 12.08 13.11
CA ASN A 116 3.70 13.06 13.06
C ASN A 116 3.35 14.23 12.15
N LEU A 117 2.81 13.93 10.97
CA LEU A 117 2.42 14.94 9.98
C LEU A 117 1.23 15.77 10.47
N GLU A 118 0.22 15.14 11.07
CA GLU A 118 -0.92 15.84 11.66
C GLU A 118 -0.48 16.89 12.70
N ARG A 119 0.48 16.54 13.56
CA ARG A 119 1.04 17.48 14.55
C ARG A 119 1.66 18.71 13.88
N LEU A 120 2.33 18.55 12.73
CA LEU A 120 2.92 19.64 11.97
C LEU A 120 1.84 20.49 11.28
N ILE A 121 0.87 19.83 10.62
CA ILE A 121 -0.26 20.49 9.95
C ILE A 121 -1.05 21.37 10.93
N ARG A 122 -1.35 20.86 12.13
CA ARG A 122 -2.14 21.58 13.15
C ARG A 122 -1.42 22.82 13.71
N ARG A 123 -0.10 22.93 13.55
CA ARG A 123 0.68 24.11 13.98
C ARG A 123 0.63 25.25 12.96
N GLN A 124 0.31 24.95 11.71
CA GLN A 124 0.26 25.95 10.66
C GLN A 124 -0.96 26.86 10.81
N ARG A 125 -0.75 28.15 10.55
CA ARG A 125 -1.80 29.17 10.54
C ARG A 125 -2.33 29.37 9.12
N TRP A 126 -2.99 28.35 8.58
CA TRP A 126 -3.49 28.35 7.19
C TRP A 126 -4.36 29.58 6.87
N ASP A 127 -5.18 30.00 7.84
CA ASP A 127 -6.00 31.22 7.82
C ASP A 127 -5.19 32.50 7.54
N LYS A 128 -3.97 32.56 8.07
CA LYS A 128 -3.06 33.71 7.92
C LYS A 128 -2.14 33.58 6.71
N LEU A 129 -1.89 32.36 6.25
CA LEU A 129 -1.07 32.09 5.07
C LEU A 129 -1.86 32.33 3.78
N ALA A 130 -3.17 32.04 3.76
CA ALA A 130 -4.02 32.21 2.58
C ALA A 130 -3.99 33.63 1.97
N PRO A 131 -4.11 34.73 2.75
CA PRO A 131 -4.01 36.08 2.21
C PRO A 131 -2.63 36.44 1.64
N GLN A 132 -1.58 35.68 1.98
CA GLN A 132 -0.22 35.89 1.48
C GLN A 132 0.02 35.22 0.12
N GLY A 133 -0.96 34.48 -0.40
CA GLY A 133 -0.92 33.84 -1.70
C GLY A 133 -0.48 32.37 -1.68
N ALA A 134 -0.60 31.73 -2.83
CA ALA A 134 -0.35 30.29 -3.00
C ALA A 134 1.06 29.86 -2.57
N SER A 135 2.09 30.67 -2.86
CA SER A 135 3.47 30.36 -2.48
C SER A 135 3.61 30.15 -0.97
N ALA A 136 3.08 31.07 -0.16
CA ALA A 136 3.20 30.98 1.30
C ALA A 136 2.53 29.73 1.88
N ILE A 137 1.37 29.33 1.32
CA ILE A 137 0.69 28.10 1.74
C ILE A 137 1.50 26.87 1.34
N PHE A 138 1.93 26.76 0.08
CA PHE A 138 2.63 25.57 -0.39
C PHE A 138 4.07 25.48 0.13
N ASP A 139 4.68 26.59 0.51
CA ASP A 139 5.92 26.62 1.29
C ASP A 139 5.71 26.03 2.70
N ALA A 140 4.62 26.37 3.37
CA ALA A 140 4.29 25.79 4.67
C ALA A 140 3.94 24.30 4.56
N ALA A 141 3.20 23.91 3.51
CA ALA A 141 2.92 22.51 3.20
C ALA A 141 4.20 21.71 2.92
N ALA A 142 5.13 22.28 2.15
CA ALA A 142 6.45 21.70 1.91
C ALA A 142 7.22 21.50 3.21
N SER A 143 7.27 22.51 4.08
CA SER A 143 7.91 22.39 5.40
C SER A 143 7.30 21.27 6.25
N CYS A 144 5.97 21.09 6.25
CA CYS A 144 5.33 19.98 6.96
C CYS A 144 5.82 18.62 6.46
N LEU A 145 5.98 18.45 5.14
CA LEU A 145 6.48 17.20 4.56
C LEU A 145 7.97 16.99 4.85
N GLU A 146 8.78 18.05 4.71
CA GLU A 146 10.23 18.05 4.99
C GLU A 146 10.52 17.69 6.46
N GLU A 147 9.82 18.33 7.39
CA GLU A 147 10.01 18.17 8.84
C GLU A 147 9.36 16.91 9.41
N CYS A 148 8.49 16.23 8.64
CA CYS A 148 7.84 15.02 9.11
C CYS A 148 8.88 13.92 9.33
N GLU A 149 8.94 13.43 10.56
CA GLU A 149 9.74 12.26 10.92
C GLU A 149 9.11 11.01 10.30
N VAL A 150 9.94 10.26 9.59
CA VAL A 150 9.62 8.97 9.00
C VAL A 150 10.56 7.95 9.64
N PRO A 151 10.09 7.15 10.62
CA PRO A 151 10.91 6.12 11.26
C PRO A 151 11.43 5.12 10.22
N ASP A 152 12.71 4.75 10.33
CA ASP A 152 13.36 3.89 9.35
C ASP A 152 14.34 2.89 10.01
N PRO A 153 13.99 1.58 10.09
CA PRO A 153 12.67 1.04 9.77
C PRO A 153 11.61 1.45 10.83
N PRO A 154 10.31 1.46 10.47
CA PRO A 154 9.21 1.51 11.42
C PRO A 154 9.30 0.41 12.48
N VAL A 155 9.04 0.75 13.74
CA VAL A 155 8.95 -0.23 14.84
C VAL A 155 7.49 -0.58 15.06
N LEU A 156 7.16 -1.88 14.95
CA LEU A 156 5.82 -2.41 15.14
C LEU A 156 5.86 -3.37 16.34
N ASP A 157 5.43 -2.90 17.52
CA ASP A 157 5.66 -3.60 18.81
C ASP A 157 5.24 -5.07 18.83
N ASP A 158 4.17 -5.42 18.10
CA ASP A 158 3.63 -6.78 18.03
C ASP A 158 4.24 -7.64 16.91
N LEU A 159 5.15 -7.10 16.09
CA LEU A 159 5.86 -7.83 15.04
C LEU A 159 7.37 -7.86 15.36
N GLY A 160 7.88 -9.02 15.76
CA GLY A 160 9.30 -9.14 16.07
C GLY A 160 10.17 -9.20 14.81
N GLN A 161 11.42 -8.76 14.98
CA GLN A 161 12.44 -8.78 13.93
C GLN A 161 12.88 -10.21 13.60
N GLY A 162 13.08 -10.50 12.31
CA GLY A 162 13.57 -11.79 11.83
C GLY A 162 12.66 -12.98 12.14
N GLN A 163 11.38 -12.76 12.42
CA GLN A 163 10.49 -13.82 12.91
C GLN A 163 9.77 -14.60 11.81
N PHE A 164 9.85 -14.16 10.55
CA PHE A 164 8.99 -14.67 9.49
C PHE A 164 9.80 -15.23 8.32
N GLY A 165 9.59 -16.50 7.98
CA GLY A 165 10.24 -17.09 6.81
C GLY A 165 9.65 -16.58 5.49
N VAL A 166 8.42 -16.04 5.51
CA VAL A 166 7.88 -15.22 4.42
C VAL A 166 7.25 -13.93 4.95
N VAL A 167 7.64 -12.79 4.38
CA VAL A 167 7.01 -11.47 4.60
C VAL A 167 6.31 -11.03 3.33
N ILE A 168 5.05 -10.62 3.42
CA ILE A 168 4.25 -10.21 2.25
C ILE A 168 3.82 -8.75 2.44
N SER A 169 4.14 -7.89 1.48
CA SER A 169 3.60 -6.53 1.38
C SER A 169 2.52 -6.51 0.31
N SER A 170 1.25 -6.35 0.72
CA SER A 170 0.09 -6.53 -0.14
C SER A 170 -0.49 -5.19 -0.62
N LEU A 171 0.01 -4.66 -1.75
CA LEU A 171 -0.58 -3.51 -2.48
C LEU A 171 -0.83 -2.26 -1.62
N VAL A 172 0.01 -2.05 -0.60
CA VAL A 172 -0.15 -0.94 0.35
C VAL A 172 0.75 0.25 0.02
N MET A 173 1.77 0.06 -0.83
CA MET A 173 2.88 1.00 -1.03
C MET A 173 2.42 2.43 -1.34
N SER A 174 1.54 2.59 -2.34
CA SER A 174 1.06 3.92 -2.75
C SER A 174 0.26 4.61 -1.65
N GLN A 175 -0.48 3.84 -0.85
CA GLN A 175 -1.31 4.35 0.25
C GLN A 175 -0.45 4.90 1.40
N LEU A 176 0.70 4.28 1.69
CA LEU A 176 1.60 4.67 2.79
C LEU A 176 2.06 6.12 2.70
N PHE A 177 2.20 6.68 1.49
CA PHE A 177 2.56 8.09 1.30
C PHE A 177 1.46 8.96 0.70
N SER A 178 0.52 8.38 -0.07
CA SER A 178 -0.52 9.19 -0.72
C SER A 178 -1.52 9.74 0.28
N TYR A 179 -1.94 8.96 1.28
CA TYR A 179 -2.86 9.46 2.30
C TYR A 179 -2.26 10.59 3.15
N PRO A 180 -1.03 10.47 3.68
CA PRO A 180 -0.39 11.60 4.37
C PRO A 180 -0.28 12.86 3.49
N ILE A 181 0.08 12.73 2.21
CA ILE A 181 0.15 13.89 1.30
C ILE A 181 -1.23 14.54 1.12
N LEU A 182 -2.28 13.74 0.94
CA LEU A 182 -3.65 14.27 0.83
C LEU A 182 -4.11 14.94 2.13
N ASP A 183 -3.72 14.41 3.28
CA ASP A 183 -4.04 15.01 4.58
C ASP A 183 -3.38 16.39 4.77
N VAL A 184 -2.22 16.66 4.14
CA VAL A 184 -1.62 18.01 4.08
C VAL A 184 -2.45 18.98 3.23
N LEU A 185 -3.10 18.49 2.17
CA LEU A 185 -3.87 19.30 1.24
C LEU A 185 -5.27 19.67 1.78
N ASP A 186 -5.89 18.83 2.62
CA ASP A 186 -7.20 19.10 3.19
C ASP A 186 -7.38 20.49 3.83
N PRO A 187 -6.53 20.92 4.78
CA PRO A 187 -6.68 22.25 5.37
C PRO A 187 -6.46 23.39 4.37
N ILE A 188 -5.70 23.15 3.30
CA ILE A 188 -5.48 24.13 2.22
C ILE A 188 -6.76 24.31 1.42
N ILE A 189 -7.44 23.22 1.07
CA ILE A 189 -8.74 23.27 0.37
C ILE A 189 -9.76 24.08 1.18
N VAL A 190 -9.77 23.92 2.50
CA VAL A 190 -10.68 24.65 3.39
C VAL A 190 -10.30 26.13 3.50
N ALA A 191 -9.01 26.45 3.65
CA ALA A 191 -8.56 27.83 3.89
C ALA A 191 -8.42 28.67 2.62
N ALA A 192 -8.11 28.05 1.48
CA ALA A 192 -7.84 28.69 0.20
C ALA A 192 -8.28 27.80 -0.98
N PRO A 193 -9.58 27.58 -1.17
CA PRO A 193 -10.09 26.70 -2.23
C PRO A 193 -9.68 27.14 -3.64
N ASP A 194 -9.49 28.44 -3.85
CA ASP A 194 -9.06 29.01 -5.14
C ASP A 194 -7.64 28.60 -5.55
N PHE A 195 -6.83 28.06 -4.63
CA PHE A 195 -5.48 27.57 -4.92
C PHE A 195 -5.45 26.08 -5.24
N TRP A 196 -6.61 25.44 -5.40
CA TRP A 196 -6.67 24.04 -5.81
C TRP A 196 -6.01 23.83 -7.17
N GLY A 197 -5.07 22.89 -7.25
CA GLY A 197 -4.29 22.61 -8.46
C GLY A 197 -2.96 23.37 -8.54
N GLU A 198 -2.79 24.46 -7.80
CA GLU A 198 -1.53 25.23 -7.80
C GLU A 198 -0.37 24.46 -7.14
N GLN A 199 -0.66 23.42 -6.35
CA GLN A 199 0.36 22.52 -5.81
C GLN A 199 1.18 21.84 -6.93
N GLU A 200 0.59 21.59 -8.10
CA GLU A 200 1.27 20.98 -9.25
C GLU A 200 2.31 21.92 -9.88
N ARG A 201 2.19 23.22 -9.62
CA ARG A 201 3.09 24.26 -10.15
C ARG A 201 4.11 24.74 -9.12
N HIS A 202 3.90 24.45 -7.85
CA HIS A 202 4.76 24.89 -6.77
C HIS A 202 5.99 23.97 -6.60
N ARG A 203 7.13 24.40 -7.14
CA ARG A 203 8.37 23.61 -7.22
C ARG A 203 8.80 23.01 -5.88
N ARG A 204 8.91 23.82 -4.82
CA ARG A 204 9.39 23.33 -3.51
C ARG A 204 8.46 22.29 -2.91
N TYR A 205 7.15 22.46 -3.08
CA TYR A 205 6.18 21.48 -2.61
C TYR A 205 6.31 20.16 -3.36
N GLN A 206 6.48 20.21 -4.69
CA GLN A 206 6.73 19.02 -5.51
C GLN A 206 8.01 18.29 -5.08
N GLU A 207 9.10 19.02 -4.87
CA GLU A 207 10.37 18.45 -4.38
C GLU A 207 10.20 17.81 -2.99
N ALA A 208 9.57 18.50 -2.05
CA ALA A 208 9.29 18.00 -0.70
C ALA A 208 8.41 16.75 -0.72
N ALA A 209 7.34 16.75 -1.53
CA ALA A 209 6.45 15.61 -1.68
C ALA A 209 7.17 14.40 -2.30
N GLN A 210 8.03 14.61 -3.31
CA GLN A 210 8.83 13.52 -3.87
C GLN A 210 9.83 12.95 -2.86
N ALA A 211 10.55 13.81 -2.13
CA ALA A 211 11.48 13.38 -1.09
C ALA A 211 10.77 12.63 0.04
N PHE A 212 9.57 13.07 0.45
CA PHE A 212 8.74 12.38 1.42
C PHE A 212 8.32 10.98 0.93
N ARG A 213 7.86 10.84 -0.32
CA ARG A 213 7.53 9.52 -0.91
C ARG A 213 8.71 8.57 -0.84
N LEU A 214 9.90 9.03 -1.24
CA LEU A 214 11.11 8.19 -1.24
C LEU A 214 11.51 7.74 0.17
N ARG A 215 11.40 8.63 1.18
CA ARG A 215 11.66 8.26 2.59
C ARG A 215 10.70 7.18 3.08
N VAL A 216 9.40 7.33 2.81
CA VAL A 216 8.39 6.33 3.22
C VAL A 216 8.59 4.99 2.50
N ILE A 217 8.91 5.02 1.20
CA ILE A 217 9.22 3.80 0.43
C ILE A 217 10.43 3.08 1.04
N ASN A 218 11.53 3.80 1.27
CA ASN A 218 12.73 3.19 1.86
C ASN A 218 12.47 2.61 3.25
N ALA A 219 11.78 3.36 4.10
CA ALA A 219 11.37 2.91 5.43
C ALA A 219 10.56 1.60 5.37
N HIS A 220 9.61 1.51 4.43
CA HIS A 220 8.84 0.28 4.24
C HIS A 220 9.70 -0.87 3.70
N LEU A 221 10.61 -0.62 2.75
CA LEU A 221 11.52 -1.66 2.27
C LEU A 221 12.43 -2.18 3.41
N HIS A 222 12.99 -1.30 4.23
CA HIS A 222 13.75 -1.71 5.41
C HIS A 222 12.89 -2.45 6.44
N LEU A 223 11.61 -2.09 6.61
CA LEU A 223 10.68 -2.88 7.43
C LEU A 223 10.59 -4.32 6.94
N LEU A 224 10.38 -4.53 5.63
CA LEU A 224 10.31 -5.89 5.04
C LEU A 224 11.59 -6.69 5.33
N GLY A 225 12.76 -6.05 5.16
CA GLY A 225 14.05 -6.66 5.48
C GLY A 225 14.21 -6.97 6.96
N SER A 226 13.71 -6.11 7.85
CA SER A 226 13.85 -6.32 9.31
C SER A 226 12.95 -7.43 9.85
N LEU A 227 11.84 -7.72 9.19
CA LEU A 227 10.87 -8.74 9.62
C LEU A 227 11.21 -10.14 9.11
N VAL A 228 11.86 -10.24 7.94
CA VAL A 228 12.15 -11.53 7.32
C VAL A 228 13.29 -12.23 8.06
N ASP A 229 13.10 -13.53 8.34
CA ASP A 229 14.13 -14.40 8.87
C ASP A 229 15.32 -14.51 7.91
N GLN A 230 16.49 -14.90 8.42
CA GLN A 230 17.67 -15.16 7.62
C GLN A 230 17.33 -16.16 6.50
N ASP A 231 17.73 -15.86 5.27
CA ASP A 231 17.41 -16.63 4.04
C ASP A 231 15.92 -16.76 3.69
N GLY A 232 15.04 -16.11 4.45
CA GLY A 232 13.61 -16.03 4.17
C GLY A 232 13.30 -15.24 2.89
N LEU A 233 12.02 -15.22 2.53
CA LEU A 233 11.55 -14.60 1.29
C LEU A 233 10.60 -13.44 1.56
N ILE A 234 10.69 -12.42 0.73
CA ILE A 234 9.74 -11.30 0.73
C ILE A 234 8.91 -11.36 -0.55
N VAL A 235 7.61 -11.16 -0.43
CA VAL A 235 6.71 -10.90 -1.57
C VAL A 235 6.30 -9.46 -1.53
N LEU A 236 6.66 -8.68 -2.54
CA LEU A 236 6.29 -7.27 -2.65
C LEU A 236 5.33 -7.10 -3.83
N LEU A 237 4.08 -6.75 -3.55
CA LEU A 237 3.08 -6.39 -4.55
C LEU A 237 2.84 -4.89 -4.46
N SER A 238 2.98 -4.18 -5.57
CA SER A 238 2.77 -2.74 -5.63
C SER A 238 2.07 -2.35 -6.93
N ASP A 239 1.02 -1.55 -6.81
CA ASP A 239 0.55 -0.69 -7.88
C ASP A 239 1.63 0.37 -8.18
N VAL A 240 1.97 0.55 -9.46
CA VAL A 240 3.03 1.47 -9.90
C VAL A 240 2.51 2.59 -10.78
N ARG A 241 1.37 2.36 -11.44
CA ARG A 241 0.67 3.33 -12.27
C ARG A 241 -0.82 3.08 -12.19
N GLY A 242 -1.61 4.13 -12.06
CA GLY A 242 -3.06 4.09 -12.19
C GLY A 242 -3.45 4.57 -13.58
N PHE A 243 -4.53 4.02 -14.14
CA PHE A 243 -5.08 4.50 -15.40
C PHE A 243 -6.61 4.55 -15.36
N ALA A 244 -7.15 5.56 -16.03
CA ALA A 244 -8.58 5.69 -16.29
C ALA A 244 -8.87 5.45 -17.78
N PHE A 245 -9.98 4.78 -18.09
CA PHE A 245 -10.38 4.42 -19.46
C PHE A 245 -11.90 4.54 -19.65
N ASN A 246 -12.34 4.83 -20.87
CA ASN A 246 -13.78 4.96 -21.21
C ASN A 246 -14.28 3.85 -22.15
N VAL A 247 -13.39 3.01 -22.69
CA VAL A 247 -13.71 1.87 -23.54
C VAL A 247 -12.92 0.65 -23.05
N TYR A 248 -13.56 -0.52 -23.03
CA TYR A 248 -12.98 -1.79 -22.61
C TYR A 248 -13.40 -2.91 -23.55
N GLY A 249 -12.47 -3.81 -23.89
CA GLY A 249 -12.69 -4.97 -24.75
C GLY A 249 -12.60 -4.67 -26.24
N THR A 250 -11.93 -3.57 -26.65
CA THR A 250 -11.78 -3.18 -28.06
C THR A 250 -10.31 -3.00 -28.44
N ASP A 251 -9.99 -3.13 -29.74
CA ASP A 251 -8.63 -2.93 -30.27
C ASP A 251 -8.07 -1.51 -30.02
N HIS A 252 -8.91 -0.55 -29.60
CA HIS A 252 -8.54 0.85 -29.35
C HIS A 252 -8.35 1.21 -27.88
N ASP A 253 -8.49 0.24 -26.96
CA ASP A 253 -8.51 0.48 -25.51
C ASP A 253 -7.31 1.29 -25.00
N ALA A 254 -6.10 1.03 -25.52
CA ALA A 254 -4.88 1.73 -25.08
C ALA A 254 -4.86 3.23 -25.44
N SER A 255 -5.46 3.62 -26.57
CA SER A 255 -5.46 5.02 -27.05
C SER A 255 -6.39 5.95 -26.26
N HIS A 256 -7.25 5.37 -25.41
CA HIS A 256 -8.20 6.10 -24.58
C HIS A 256 -7.85 6.08 -23.09
N ARG A 257 -6.64 5.66 -22.74
CA ARG A 257 -6.16 5.62 -21.36
C ARG A 257 -5.52 6.95 -20.95
N ARG A 258 -5.75 7.32 -19.69
CA ARG A 258 -5.02 8.40 -19.01
C ARG A 258 -4.26 7.81 -17.84
N ASP A 259 -2.94 7.85 -17.94
CA ASP A 259 -2.02 7.26 -16.98
C ASP A 259 -1.54 8.27 -15.93
N ILE A 260 -1.38 7.79 -14.69
CA ILE A 260 -0.82 8.54 -13.57
C ILE A 260 0.19 7.65 -12.84
N PRO A 261 1.47 8.04 -12.72
CA PRO A 261 2.43 7.29 -11.92
C PRO A 261 2.04 7.33 -10.44
N LEU A 262 2.01 6.17 -9.77
CA LEU A 262 1.65 6.06 -8.36
C LEU A 262 2.88 6.01 -7.47
N VAL A 263 3.97 5.40 -7.94
CA VAL A 263 5.27 5.41 -7.27
C VAL A 263 6.28 6.25 -8.06
N PRO A 264 7.30 6.84 -7.39
CA PRO A 264 8.41 7.49 -8.08
C PRO A 264 9.18 6.50 -8.96
N ARG A 265 9.77 6.96 -10.06
CA ARG A 265 10.58 6.10 -10.95
C ARG A 265 11.73 5.39 -10.22
N ALA A 266 12.29 6.02 -9.20
CA ALA A 266 13.35 5.44 -8.37
C ALA A 266 12.92 4.21 -7.57
N PHE A 267 11.61 3.95 -7.41
CA PHE A 267 11.09 2.77 -6.69
C PHE A 267 11.74 1.46 -7.14
N PHE A 268 11.84 1.24 -8.45
CA PHE A 268 12.41 0.02 -9.01
C PHE A 268 13.90 -0.16 -8.68
N ASP A 269 14.64 0.95 -8.63
CA ASP A 269 16.06 0.94 -8.27
C ASP A 269 16.23 0.71 -6.77
N LEU A 270 15.41 1.33 -5.92
CA LEU A 270 15.41 1.11 -4.48
C LEU A 270 15.15 -0.36 -4.11
N VAL A 271 14.21 -1.03 -4.79
CA VAL A 271 13.97 -2.48 -4.59
C VAL A 271 15.23 -3.28 -4.92
N LYS A 272 15.91 -2.97 -6.03
CA LYS A 272 17.15 -3.65 -6.45
C LYS A 272 18.35 -3.32 -5.57
N GLU A 273 18.38 -2.14 -4.94
CA GLU A 273 19.42 -1.74 -4.01
C GLU A 273 19.32 -2.55 -2.71
N GLN A 274 18.10 -2.76 -2.21
CA GLN A 274 17.84 -3.45 -0.94
C GLN A 274 17.78 -4.97 -1.04
N PHE A 275 17.33 -5.50 -2.19
CA PHE A 275 16.99 -6.91 -2.32
C PHE A 275 17.59 -7.55 -3.58
N THR A 276 17.78 -8.86 -3.51
CA THR A 276 18.01 -9.68 -4.71
C THR A 276 16.66 -10.15 -5.25
N ILE A 277 16.38 -9.84 -6.52
CA ILE A 277 15.13 -10.24 -7.19
C ILE A 277 15.24 -11.70 -7.62
N ALA A 278 14.37 -12.56 -7.08
CA ALA A 278 14.26 -13.97 -7.45
C ALA A 278 13.15 -14.24 -8.47
N GLU A 279 12.13 -13.37 -8.53
CA GLU A 279 11.03 -13.39 -9.49
C GLU A 279 10.49 -11.96 -9.63
N GLU A 280 10.09 -11.58 -10.83
CA GLU A 280 9.44 -10.30 -11.14
C GLU A 280 8.32 -10.54 -12.16
N GLN A 281 7.12 -10.03 -11.88
CA GLN A 281 5.98 -10.10 -12.78
C GLN A 281 5.29 -8.74 -12.86
N HIS A 282 4.78 -8.42 -14.05
CA HIS A 282 4.00 -7.21 -14.32
C HIS A 282 2.67 -7.61 -14.94
N TRP A 283 1.59 -6.98 -14.51
CA TRP A 283 0.25 -7.22 -15.07
C TRP A 283 -0.65 -6.00 -14.86
N GLU A 284 -1.80 -5.98 -15.53
CA GLU A 284 -2.85 -4.98 -15.33
C GLU A 284 -3.93 -5.53 -14.39
N TRP A 285 -4.38 -4.69 -13.47
CA TRP A 285 -5.47 -4.97 -12.54
C TRP A 285 -6.60 -3.98 -12.79
N LEU A 286 -7.74 -4.46 -13.28
CA LEU A 286 -8.93 -3.63 -13.44
C LEU A 286 -9.71 -3.61 -12.13
N THR A 287 -9.99 -2.42 -11.61
CA THR A 287 -10.83 -2.28 -10.43
C THR A 287 -12.27 -2.02 -10.81
N ASP A 288 -12.50 -1.21 -11.83
CA ASP A 288 -13.85 -0.79 -12.20
C ASP A 288 -13.97 -0.76 -13.72
N LEU A 289 -15.09 -1.24 -14.24
CA LEU A 289 -15.41 -1.15 -15.66
C LEU A 289 -16.04 0.22 -15.97
N PRO A 290 -15.87 0.76 -17.18
CA PRO A 290 -16.52 1.99 -17.57
C PRO A 290 -18.03 1.79 -17.62
N GLU A 291 -18.75 2.74 -17.02
CA GLU A 291 -20.20 2.83 -17.09
C GLU A 291 -20.59 4.10 -17.83
N LYS A 292 -21.89 4.26 -18.15
CA LYS A 292 -22.36 5.50 -18.77
C LYS A 292 -22.00 6.68 -17.85
N GLU A 293 -21.24 7.63 -18.39
CA GLU A 293 -20.74 8.83 -17.70
C GLU A 293 -19.63 8.60 -16.66
N HIS A 294 -19.15 7.36 -16.47
CA HIS A 294 -18.10 7.04 -15.51
C HIS A 294 -16.94 6.29 -16.17
N PHE A 295 -15.72 6.79 -15.98
CA PHE A 295 -14.51 6.10 -16.44
C PHE A 295 -14.28 4.82 -15.63
N GLY A 296 -13.89 3.77 -16.32
CA GLY A 296 -13.28 2.59 -15.71
C GLY A 296 -11.90 2.94 -15.14
N ARG A 297 -11.44 2.12 -14.22
CA ARG A 297 -10.19 2.33 -13.48
C ARG A 297 -9.39 1.03 -13.41
N GLY A 298 -8.09 1.15 -13.54
CA GLY A 298 -7.17 0.05 -13.39
C GLY A 298 -5.78 0.51 -12.99
N TYR A 299 -4.93 -0.47 -12.73
CA TYR A 299 -3.58 -0.27 -12.21
C TYR A 299 -2.61 -1.17 -12.95
N GLU A 300 -1.44 -0.65 -13.30
CA GLU A 300 -0.26 -1.46 -13.57
C GLU A 300 0.30 -1.91 -12.23
N VAL A 301 0.46 -3.22 -12.05
CA VAL A 301 0.96 -3.82 -10.83
C VAL A 301 2.26 -4.54 -11.13
N VAL A 302 3.24 -4.35 -10.26
CA VAL A 302 4.45 -5.16 -10.21
C VAL A 302 4.42 -6.05 -8.97
N GLY A 303 4.83 -7.29 -9.15
CA GLY A 303 4.98 -8.27 -8.09
C GLY A 303 6.38 -8.86 -8.09
N TYR A 304 7.01 -8.90 -6.92
CA TYR A 304 8.34 -9.47 -6.74
C TYR A 304 8.33 -10.63 -5.75
N VAL A 305 9.21 -11.60 -5.97
CA VAL A 305 9.77 -12.44 -4.90
C VAL A 305 11.22 -12.03 -4.69
N LEU A 306 11.56 -11.69 -3.46
CA LEU A 306 12.80 -11.01 -3.07
C LEU A 306 13.53 -11.81 -1.98
N ARG A 307 14.85 -11.65 -1.94
CA ARG A 307 15.73 -12.07 -0.84
C ARG A 307 16.42 -10.85 -0.25
N ALA A 308 16.48 -10.77 1.08
CA ALA A 308 17.33 -9.82 1.78
C ALA A 308 18.79 -9.97 1.31
N LYS A 309 19.50 -8.85 1.17
CA LYS A 309 20.93 -8.81 0.86
C LYS A 309 21.79 -8.89 2.11
#